data_AF-A0A919DLI0-F1
#
_entry.id   AF-A0A919DLI0-F1
#
_cell.length_a   1.000
_cell.length_b   1.000
_cell.length_c   1.000
_cell.angle_alpha   90.00
_cell.angle_beta   90.00
_cell.angle_gamma   90.00
#
_symmetry.space_group_name_H-M   'P 1'
#
loop_
_entity.id
_entity.type
_entity.pdbx_description
1 polymer ?
#
loop_
_entity_poly.entity_id
_entity_poly.type
_entity_poly.pdbx_seq_one_letter_code
_entity_poly.pdbx_strand_id
1 'polypeptide(L)'
;MPLHFPHRPRQMPGPPSAAAVNGAPTWTDIERDVRLGLALADGRATGEVADVLRARLRGYLTLLVDDAEAYAAALAEGRSKDVASSTIRRARVLVQQRSPETDPATHLRLLSKAVDCTARYAAAARQIRHRGP
;
A
#
# COMPACT_ATOMS: atom_id res chain seq x y z
N MET A 1 -55.88 28.86 -20.88
CA MET A 1 -54.45 28.91 -20.49
C MET A 1 -53.93 27.50 -20.25
N PRO A 2 -53.36 26.79 -21.24
CA PRO A 2 -52.69 25.51 -21.01
C PRO A 2 -51.17 25.72 -20.86
N LEU A 3 -50.62 25.33 -19.71
CA LEU A 3 -49.18 25.37 -19.45
C LEU A 3 -48.50 24.14 -20.06
N HIS A 4 -47.68 24.41 -21.05
CA HIS A 4 -46.75 23.51 -21.71
C HIS A 4 -45.57 23.19 -20.77
N PHE A 5 -45.37 21.93 -20.40
CA PHE A 5 -44.15 21.46 -19.73
C PHE A 5 -43.41 20.47 -20.64
N PRO A 6 -42.15 20.74 -21.02
CA PRO A 6 -41.39 19.84 -21.88
C PRO A 6 -40.85 18.63 -21.11
N HIS A 7 -40.80 17.49 -21.81
CA HIS A 7 -40.22 16.23 -21.38
C HIS A 7 -38.78 16.38 -20.89
N ARG A 8 -38.52 15.97 -19.64
CA ARG A 8 -37.15 15.79 -19.12
C ARG A 8 -36.64 14.41 -19.55
N PRO A 9 -35.45 14.29 -20.19
CA PRO A 9 -34.89 12.99 -20.51
C PRO A 9 -34.50 12.24 -19.23
N ARG A 10 -34.80 10.93 -19.20
CA ARG A 10 -34.31 9.99 -18.18
C ARG A 10 -32.77 10.03 -18.19
N GLN A 11 -32.18 10.63 -17.15
CA GLN A 11 -30.75 10.49 -16.88
C GLN A 11 -30.49 9.02 -16.51
N MET A 12 -29.90 8.27 -17.44
CA MET A 12 -29.30 6.96 -17.13
C MET A 12 -28.15 7.18 -16.13
N PRO A 13 -27.95 6.30 -15.13
CA PRO A 13 -26.78 6.37 -14.28
C PRO A 13 -25.55 6.15 -15.16
N GLY A 14 -24.72 7.20 -15.28
CA GLY A 14 -23.41 7.11 -15.89
C GLY A 14 -22.51 6.10 -15.14
N PRO A 15 -21.46 5.58 -15.79
CA PRO A 15 -20.51 4.69 -15.13
C PRO A 15 -19.95 5.37 -13.87
N PRO A 16 -19.64 4.61 -12.80
CA PRO A 16 -19.11 5.18 -11.57
C PRO A 16 -17.88 6.02 -11.90
N SER A 17 -18.03 7.31 -11.61
CA SER A 17 -17.03 8.35 -11.86
C SER A 17 -15.72 8.00 -11.16
N ALA A 18 -14.62 8.10 -11.89
CA ALA A 18 -13.24 7.96 -11.43
C ALA A 18 -12.82 9.13 -10.52
N ALA A 19 -13.62 9.41 -9.49
CA ALA A 19 -13.29 10.33 -8.43
C ALA A 19 -12.64 9.52 -7.30
N ALA A 20 -11.33 9.73 -7.14
CA ALA A 20 -10.57 9.26 -6.00
C ALA A 20 -11.33 9.55 -4.69
N VAL A 21 -11.67 8.47 -4.00
CA VAL A 21 -11.83 8.43 -2.54
C VAL A 21 -10.51 8.91 -1.92
N ASN A 22 -10.39 10.24 -1.74
CA ASN A 22 -9.25 10.90 -1.11
C ASN A 22 -9.32 10.74 0.43
N GLY A 23 -9.22 9.49 0.89
CA GLY A 23 -8.84 9.16 2.26
C GLY A 23 -7.41 8.63 2.26
N ALA A 24 -6.65 8.87 3.33
CA ALA A 24 -5.43 8.11 3.55
C ALA A 24 -5.77 6.60 3.48
N PRO A 25 -4.90 5.78 2.85
CA PRO A 25 -5.21 4.36 2.68
C PRO A 25 -5.48 3.71 4.02
N THR A 26 -6.59 2.99 4.11
CA THR A 26 -6.94 2.27 5.33
C THR A 26 -6.07 1.02 5.46
N TRP A 27 -6.01 0.45 6.66
CA TRP A 27 -5.33 -0.82 6.88
C TRP A 27 -5.90 -1.95 6.01
N THR A 28 -7.23 -1.96 5.82
CA THR A 28 -7.92 -2.92 4.94
C THR A 28 -7.50 -2.77 3.48
N ASP A 29 -7.28 -1.54 3.01
CA ASP A 29 -6.79 -1.29 1.64
C ASP A 29 -5.37 -1.85 1.47
N ILE A 30 -4.50 -1.62 2.45
CA ILE A 30 -3.13 -2.12 2.45
C ILE A 30 -3.11 -3.65 2.42
N GLU A 31 -3.88 -4.32 3.30
CA GLU A 31 -3.97 -5.78 3.33
C GLU A 31 -4.50 -6.36 2.01
N ARG A 32 -5.54 -5.74 1.45
CA ARG A 32 -6.13 -6.16 0.17
C ARG A 32 -5.11 -6.09 -0.96
N ASP A 33 -4.40 -4.97 -1.07
CA ASP A 33 -3.40 -4.75 -2.11
C ASP A 33 -2.18 -5.67 -1.94
N VAL A 34 -1.76 -5.96 -0.70
CA VAL A 34 -0.71 -6.96 -0.42
C VAL A 34 -1.14 -8.35 -0.91
N ARG A 35 -2.36 -8.79 -0.57
CA ARG A 35 -2.89 -10.09 -1.00
C ARG A 35 -2.97 -10.17 -2.53
N LEU A 36 -3.49 -9.12 -3.16
CA LEU A 36 -3.56 -9.04 -4.62
C LEU A 36 -2.17 -9.08 -5.26
N GLY A 37 -1.19 -8.37 -4.68
CA GLY A 37 0.17 -8.31 -5.20
C GLY A 37 0.89 -9.65 -5.12
N LEU A 38 0.69 -10.39 -4.03
CA LEU A 38 1.22 -11.75 -3.89
C LEU A 38 0.57 -12.71 -4.89
N ALA A 39 -0.76 -12.65 -5.06
CA ALA A 39 -1.47 -13.51 -6.01
C ALA A 39 -1.04 -13.25 -7.46
N LEU A 40 -0.93 -11.97 -7.85
CA LEU A 40 -0.47 -11.58 -9.18
C LEU A 40 0.98 -11.99 -9.42
N ALA A 41 1.85 -11.84 -8.42
CA ALA A 41 3.24 -12.27 -8.54
C ALA A 41 3.38 -13.79 -8.68
N ASP A 42 2.50 -14.56 -8.05
CA ASP A 42 2.49 -16.03 -8.15
C ASP A 42 2.06 -16.50 -9.54
N GLY A 43 1.01 -15.89 -10.09
CA GLY A 43 0.61 -16.09 -11.48
C GLY A 43 1.53 -15.41 -12.51
N ARG A 44 2.63 -14.78 -12.07
CA ARG A 44 3.55 -13.97 -12.90
C ARG A 44 2.85 -12.94 -13.78
N ALA A 45 1.73 -12.39 -13.30
CA ALA A 45 0.96 -11.41 -14.03
C ALA A 45 1.77 -10.11 -14.23
N THR A 46 1.78 -9.62 -15.46
CA THR A 46 2.45 -8.39 -15.89
C THR A 46 1.44 -7.42 -16.53
N GLY A 47 1.91 -6.22 -16.87
CA GLY A 47 1.10 -5.18 -17.49
C GLY A 47 0.54 -4.17 -16.49
N GLU A 48 -0.36 -3.32 -17.00
CA GLU A 48 -0.79 -2.07 -16.36
C GLU A 48 -1.33 -2.27 -14.93
N VAL A 49 -2.12 -3.32 -14.70
CA VAL A 49 -2.67 -3.63 -13.36
C VAL A 49 -1.55 -3.90 -12.36
N ALA A 50 -0.52 -4.65 -12.75
CA ALA A 50 0.64 -4.91 -11.91
C ALA A 50 1.50 -3.66 -11.72
N ASP A 51 1.59 -2.78 -12.72
CA ASP A 51 2.29 -1.50 -12.63
C ASP A 51 1.63 -0.55 -11.62
N VAL A 52 0.32 -0.38 -11.72
CA VAL A 52 -0.49 0.42 -10.78
C VAL A 52 -0.35 -0.12 -9.37
N LEU A 53 -0.42 -1.44 -9.19
CA LEU A 53 -0.28 -2.05 -7.87
C LEU A 53 1.13 -1.85 -7.31
N ARG A 54 2.19 -1.95 -8.13
CA ARG A 54 3.56 -1.63 -7.69
C ARG A 54 3.67 -0.17 -7.24
N ALA A 55 3.05 0.77 -7.95
CA ALA A 55 3.03 2.17 -7.55
C ALA A 55 2.29 2.38 -6.22
N ARG A 56 1.11 1.75 -6.02
CA ARG A 56 0.35 1.81 -4.76
C ARG A 56 1.14 1.24 -3.59
N LEU A 57 1.73 0.05 -3.75
CA LEU A 57 2.55 -0.60 -2.72
C LEU A 57 3.77 0.25 -2.33
N ARG A 58 4.44 0.91 -3.28
CA ARG A 58 5.51 1.88 -2.97
C ARG A 58 4.99 3.07 -2.18
N GLY A 59 3.83 3.61 -2.56
CA GLY A 59 3.16 4.67 -1.81
C GLY A 59 2.91 4.27 -0.36
N TYR A 60 2.47 3.03 -0.12
CA TYR A 60 2.28 2.51 1.24
C TYR A 60 3.60 2.41 2.01
N LEU A 61 4.68 1.95 1.38
CA LEU A 61 6.00 1.94 2.03
C LEU A 61 6.43 3.34 2.46
N THR A 62 6.26 4.36 1.62
CA THR A 62 6.58 5.76 1.97
C THR A 62 5.82 6.23 3.22
N LEU A 63 4.57 5.78 3.40
CA LEU A 63 3.75 6.15 4.55
C LEU A 63 4.09 5.36 5.83
N LEU A 64 4.64 4.15 5.71
CA LEU A 64 4.80 3.22 6.83
C LEU A 64 6.24 3.17 7.36
N VAL A 65 7.24 3.53 6.55
CA VAL A 65 8.66 3.36 6.89
C VAL A 65 9.07 4.10 8.16
N ASP A 66 8.60 5.33 8.36
CA ASP A 66 9.00 6.13 9.51
C ASP A 66 8.40 5.59 10.82
N ASP A 67 7.12 5.20 10.81
CA ASP A 67 6.48 4.52 11.94
C ASP A 67 7.20 3.19 12.25
N ALA A 68 7.58 2.42 11.21
CA ALA A 68 8.29 1.17 11.39
C ALA A 68 9.71 1.37 11.94
N GLU A 69 10.41 2.43 11.55
CA GLU A 69 11.73 2.79 12.09
C GLU A 69 11.66 3.16 13.57
N ALA A 70 10.64 3.91 13.97
CA ALA A 70 10.39 4.19 15.38
C ALA A 70 10.21 2.90 16.21
N TYR A 71 9.51 1.90 15.67
CA TYR A 71 9.42 0.58 16.33
C TYR A 71 10.78 -0.10 16.43
N ALA A 72 11.56 -0.16 15.35
CA ALA A 72 12.88 -0.79 15.37
C ALA A 72 13.84 -0.10 16.36
N ALA A 73 13.77 1.23 16.46
CA ALA A 73 14.56 2.00 17.43
C ALA A 73 14.18 1.68 18.88
N ALA A 74 12.91 1.39 19.16
CA ALA A 74 12.40 1.05 20.49
C ALA A 74 12.70 -0.40 20.91
N LEU A 75 13.14 -1.27 19.99
CA LEU A 75 13.55 -2.63 20.34
C LEU A 75 14.87 -2.63 21.11
N ALA A 76 14.97 -3.55 22.06
CA ALA A 76 16.24 -3.88 22.71
C ALA A 76 17.26 -4.40 21.68
N GLU A 77 18.54 -4.17 21.93
CA GLU A 77 19.63 -4.65 21.08
C GLU A 77 19.58 -6.18 20.92
N GLY A 78 19.81 -6.64 19.69
CA GLY A 78 19.85 -8.07 19.35
C GLY A 78 19.08 -8.40 18.07
N ARG A 79 18.90 -9.70 17.84
CA ARG A 79 18.44 -10.24 16.55
C ARG A 79 17.13 -9.64 16.04
N SER A 80 16.17 -9.36 16.93
CA SER A 80 14.88 -8.77 16.54
C SER A 80 15.05 -7.36 15.97
N LYS A 81 15.92 -6.55 16.60
CA LYS A 81 16.25 -5.20 16.13
C LYS A 81 17.00 -5.23 14.81
N ASP A 82 17.93 -6.17 14.65
CA ASP A 82 18.69 -6.35 13.40
C ASP A 82 17.77 -6.72 12.24
N VAL A 83 16.86 -7.66 12.46
CA VAL A 83 15.89 -8.10 11.44
C VAL A 83 14.94 -6.97 11.07
N ALA A 84 14.40 -6.24 12.05
CA ALA A 84 13.52 -5.09 11.80
C ALA A 84 14.26 -4.01 11.01
N SER A 85 15.44 -3.61 11.46
CA SER A 85 16.27 -2.58 10.81
C SER A 85 16.66 -2.95 9.39
N SER A 86 17.06 -4.21 9.15
CA SER A 86 17.40 -4.69 7.81
C SER A 86 16.18 -4.69 6.87
N THR A 87 15.02 -5.07 7.39
CA THR A 87 13.75 -5.06 6.65
C THR A 87 13.36 -3.65 6.25
N ILE A 88 13.44 -2.69 7.16
CA ILE A 88 13.10 -1.28 6.92
C ILE A 88 14.08 -0.64 5.93
N ARG A 89 15.38 -0.92 6.08
CA ARG A 89 16.39 -0.50 5.10
C ARG A 89 16.07 -1.02 3.70
N ARG A 90 15.66 -2.29 3.58
CA ARG A 90 15.24 -2.86 2.29
C ARG A 90 13.97 -2.18 1.76
N ALA A 91 13.00 -1.88 2.61
CA ALA A 91 11.80 -1.14 2.22
C ALA A 91 12.15 0.26 1.68
N ARG A 92 13.07 0.99 2.31
CA ARG A 92 13.59 2.28 1.82
C ARG A 92 14.21 2.17 0.43
N VAL A 93 15.01 1.14 0.18
CA VAL A 93 15.57 0.88 -1.16
C VAL A 93 14.44 0.67 -2.18
N LEU A 94 13.42 -0.13 -1.85
CA LEU A 94 12.29 -0.41 -2.73
C LEU A 94 11.42 0.83 -3.03
N VAL A 95 11.32 1.78 -2.10
CA VAL A 95 10.67 3.08 -2.33
C VAL A 95 11.39 3.87 -3.42
N GLN A 96 12.72 3.87 -3.40
CA GLN A 96 13.54 4.67 -4.33
C GLN A 96 13.71 4.00 -5.70
N GLN A 97 13.59 2.68 -5.79
CA GLN A 97 13.70 1.95 -7.06
C GLN A 97 12.49 2.24 -7.95
N ARG A 98 12.61 3.12 -8.94
CA ARG A 98 11.55 3.43 -9.92
C ARG A 98 11.36 2.33 -10.98
N SER A 99 12.47 1.81 -11.52
CA SER A 99 12.48 0.69 -12.46
C SER A 99 13.20 -0.50 -11.86
N PRO A 100 12.59 -1.69 -11.80
CA PRO A 100 13.32 -2.87 -11.38
C PRO A 100 14.28 -3.31 -12.49
N GLU A 101 15.54 -3.52 -12.16
CA GLU A 101 16.44 -4.37 -12.97
C GLU A 101 16.02 -5.85 -12.89
N THR A 102 15.17 -6.18 -11.92
CA THR A 102 14.65 -7.53 -11.65
C THR A 102 13.36 -7.81 -12.40
N ASP A 103 13.07 -9.10 -12.64
CA ASP A 103 11.79 -9.60 -13.15
C ASP A 103 10.58 -8.90 -12.46
N PRO A 104 9.61 -8.36 -13.23
CA PRO A 104 8.50 -7.55 -12.69
C PRO A 104 7.63 -8.27 -11.66
N ALA A 105 7.42 -9.58 -11.81
CA ALA A 105 6.65 -10.38 -10.85
C ALA A 105 7.43 -10.56 -9.55
N THR A 106 8.74 -10.79 -9.64
CA THR A 106 9.64 -10.81 -8.49
C THR A 106 9.63 -9.48 -7.75
N HIS A 107 9.67 -8.37 -8.48
CA HIS A 107 9.59 -7.05 -7.87
C HIS A 107 8.26 -6.81 -7.15
N LEU A 108 7.14 -7.19 -7.77
CA LEU A 108 5.82 -7.09 -7.14
C LEU A 108 5.74 -7.94 -5.86
N ARG A 109 6.30 -9.15 -5.87
CA ARG A 109 6.40 -10.02 -4.68
C ARG A 109 7.22 -9.37 -3.57
N LEU A 110 8.36 -8.78 -3.91
CA LEU A 110 9.22 -8.08 -2.95
C LEU A 110 8.53 -6.88 -2.33
N LEU A 111 7.87 -6.05 -3.14
CA LEU A 111 7.08 -4.92 -2.65
C LEU A 111 5.96 -5.37 -1.72
N SER A 112 5.21 -6.40 -2.10
CA SER A 112 4.09 -6.91 -1.29
C SER A 112 4.56 -7.42 0.08
N LYS A 113 5.66 -8.19 0.11
CA LYS A 113 6.26 -8.68 1.37
C LYS A 113 6.82 -7.54 2.23
N ALA A 114 7.48 -6.57 1.61
CA ALA A 114 8.03 -5.42 2.32
C ALA A 114 6.90 -4.59 2.97
N VAL A 115 5.80 -4.37 2.25
CA VAL A 115 4.63 -3.67 2.78
C VAL A 115 4.06 -4.45 3.96
N ASP A 116 3.81 -5.76 3.83
CA ASP A 116 3.27 -6.59 4.92
C ASP A 116 4.10 -6.46 6.20
N CYS A 117 5.42 -6.67 6.11
CA CYS A 117 6.31 -6.57 7.28
C CYS A 117 6.35 -5.16 7.87
N THR A 118 6.49 -4.14 7.02
CA THR A 118 6.61 -2.74 7.46
C THR A 118 5.31 -2.26 8.12
N ALA A 119 4.17 -2.67 7.56
CA ALA A 119 2.85 -2.37 8.08
C ALA A 119 2.69 -2.95 9.50
N ARG A 120 3.14 -4.18 9.73
CA ARG A 120 3.10 -4.82 11.06
C ARG A 120 3.96 -4.07 12.10
N TYR A 121 5.16 -3.63 11.70
CA TYR A 121 6.02 -2.83 12.58
C TYR A 121 5.44 -1.44 12.86
N ALA A 122 4.87 -0.77 11.86
CA ALA A 122 4.20 0.51 12.04
C ALA A 122 2.99 0.40 13.00
N ALA A 123 2.19 -0.66 12.87
CA ALA A 123 1.10 -0.95 13.79
C ALA A 123 1.60 -1.19 15.23
N ALA A 124 2.69 -1.96 15.39
CA ALA A 124 3.32 -2.16 16.69
C ALA A 124 3.87 -0.86 17.29
N ALA A 125 4.47 0.02 16.48
CA ALA A 125 4.92 1.35 16.91
C ALA A 125 3.77 2.19 17.48
N ARG A 126 2.60 2.16 16.83
CA ARG A 126 1.40 2.86 17.30
C ARG A 126 0.91 2.30 18.62
N GLN A 127 0.91 0.98 18.79
CA GLN A 127 0.52 0.35 20.06
C GLN A 127 1.47 0.71 21.21
N ILE A 128 2.79 0.78 20.96
CA ILE A 128 3.76 1.24 21.96
C ILE A 128 3.47 2.69 22.35
N ARG A 129 3.20 3.57 21.38
CA ARG A 129 2.85 4.97 21.65
C ARG A 129 1.56 5.14 22.46
N HIS A 130 0.54 4.32 22.21
CA HIS A 130 -0.72 4.34 22.96
C HIS A 130 -0.63 3.66 24.33
N ARG A 131 0.42 2.86 24.58
CA ARG A 131 0.72 2.25 25.88
C ARG A 131 1.81 3.00 26.66
N GLY A 132 2.08 4.27 26.31
CA GLY A 132 2.90 5.16 27.13
C GLY A 132 2.31 5.34 28.54
N PRO A 133 3.16 5.59 29.55
CA PRO A 133 3.03 5.19 30.96
C PRO A 133 1.76 5.60 31.70
#